data_AF-A0A5C5YJ42-F1
#
_entry.id   AF-A0A5C5YJ42-F1
#
_cell.length_a   1.000
_cell.length_b   1.000
_cell.length_c   1.000
_cell.angle_alpha   90.00
_cell.angle_beta   90.00
_cell.angle_gamma   90.00
#
_symmetry.space_group_name_H-M   'P 1'
#
loop_
_entity.id
_entity.type
_entity.pdbx_description
1 polymer ?
#
loop_
_entity_poly.entity_id
_entity_poly.type
_entity_poly.pdbx_seq_one_letter_code
_entity_poly.pdbx_strand_id
1 'polypeptide(L)'
;MILGQCPRGWLSSEVQSRRAKDQKLIVLMDGQEALWDTSAMHFCDEQTVEILDFLHVAVYVWAAAALFHQSSEMKEAFTYDRLARLLAGDVKGVIRGLRRMGSLHTLAGESAEDCARITGYLEKHAARMKYDEYLAMGYPICSGVIEGACRHLVKDRMERSGMRWSLEGARSMLHVRAAYQSDYWNQFHDERKAKIIDRTHTNRSLVAPYRPPALAC
;
A
#
# COMPACT_ATOMS: atom_id res chain seq x y z
N MET A 1 19.26 -5.71 17.19
CA MET A 1 19.58 -6.78 16.21
C MET A 1 18.36 -7.69 16.10
N ILE A 2 17.42 -7.33 15.23
CA ILE A 2 16.33 -8.22 14.77
C ILE A 2 16.32 -8.06 13.24
N LEU A 3 17.36 -8.62 12.63
CA LEU A 3 17.41 -8.88 11.20
C LEU A 3 17.25 -10.39 11.09
N GLY A 4 16.15 -10.89 10.51
CA GLY A 4 16.12 -12.30 10.09
C GLY A 4 14.77 -13.00 9.96
N GLN A 5 13.70 -12.59 10.65
CA GLN A 5 12.44 -13.38 10.63
C GLN A 5 11.19 -12.51 10.73
N CYS A 6 10.81 -11.85 9.63
CA CYS A 6 9.38 -11.79 9.32
C CYS A 6 9.08 -13.13 8.62
N PRO A 7 8.32 -14.08 9.22
CA PRO A 7 8.09 -15.36 8.59
C PRO A 7 7.21 -15.09 7.37
N ARG A 8 7.73 -15.25 6.16
CA ARG A 8 7.00 -15.01 4.91
C ARG A 8 5.72 -15.85 4.81
N GLY A 9 5.70 -17.01 5.48
CA GLY A 9 4.49 -17.83 5.69
C GLY A 9 3.41 -17.17 6.56
N TRP A 10 3.76 -16.26 7.49
CA TRP A 10 2.78 -15.50 8.26
C TRP A 10 1.94 -14.60 7.35
N LEU A 11 2.57 -13.85 6.44
CA LEU A 11 1.83 -12.99 5.50
C LEU A 11 0.87 -13.81 4.63
N SER A 12 1.33 -14.96 4.11
CA SER A 12 0.48 -15.87 3.34
C SER A 12 -0.71 -16.37 4.18
N SER A 13 -0.50 -16.74 5.44
CA SER A 13 -1.58 -17.17 6.35
C SER A 13 -2.59 -16.06 6.67
N GLU A 14 -2.13 -14.81 6.83
CA GLU A 14 -3.00 -13.66 7.05
C GLU A 14 -3.84 -13.34 5.82
N VAL A 15 -3.27 -13.44 4.62
CA VAL A 15 -4.03 -13.29 3.37
C VAL A 15 -5.07 -14.41 3.25
N GLN A 16 -4.68 -15.67 3.43
CA GLN A 16 -5.60 -16.81 3.31
C GLN A 16 -6.76 -16.75 4.32
N SER A 17 -6.52 -16.28 5.55
CA SER A 17 -7.55 -16.18 6.58
C SER A 17 -8.53 -15.03 6.37
N ARG A 18 -8.13 -13.96 5.68
CA ARG A 18 -8.93 -12.73 5.54
C ARG A 18 -9.55 -12.57 4.16
N ARG A 19 -8.96 -13.18 3.13
CA ARG A 19 -9.41 -13.07 1.74
C ARG A 19 -10.69 -13.87 1.55
N ALA A 20 -11.74 -13.20 1.09
CA ALA A 20 -12.99 -13.87 0.76
C ALA A 20 -12.80 -14.77 -0.48
N LYS A 21 -13.65 -15.78 -0.61
CA LYS A 21 -13.70 -16.62 -1.81
C LYS A 21 -13.92 -15.72 -3.04
N ASP A 22 -13.12 -15.93 -4.08
CA ASP A 22 -13.20 -15.20 -5.35
C ASP A 22 -12.78 -13.71 -5.30
N GLN A 23 -12.26 -13.24 -4.16
CA GLN A 23 -11.71 -11.89 -4.03
C GLN A 23 -10.36 -11.79 -4.75
N LYS A 24 -10.22 -10.80 -5.64
CA LYS A 24 -8.93 -10.49 -6.28
C LYS A 24 -7.88 -10.06 -5.24
N LEU A 25 -6.69 -10.61 -5.33
CA LEU A 25 -5.54 -10.24 -4.51
C LEU A 25 -4.64 -9.31 -5.33
N ILE A 26 -4.44 -8.08 -4.85
CA ILE A 26 -3.53 -7.13 -5.48
C ILE A 26 -2.19 -7.18 -4.76
N VAL A 27 -1.13 -7.51 -5.51
CA VAL A 27 0.25 -7.50 -5.01
C VAL A 27 0.95 -6.27 -5.60
N LEU A 28 1.09 -5.24 -4.77
CA LEU A 28 1.69 -3.96 -5.14
C LEU A 28 3.10 -3.84 -4.54
N MET A 29 4.13 -3.72 -5.39
CA MET A 29 5.54 -3.68 -4.95
C MET A 29 6.38 -2.73 -5.81
N ASP A 30 7.54 -2.34 -5.28
CA ASP A 30 8.50 -1.40 -5.88
C ASP A 30 9.39 -2.00 -6.99
N GLY A 31 9.25 -3.29 -7.30
CA GLY A 31 10.05 -3.95 -8.33
C GLY A 31 11.18 -4.83 -7.80
N GLN A 32 11.41 -4.93 -6.48
CA GLN A 32 12.45 -5.81 -5.94
C GLN A 32 12.20 -7.30 -6.28
N GLU A 33 13.15 -7.92 -7.00
CA GLU A 33 13.00 -9.27 -7.57
C GLU A 33 12.69 -10.35 -6.54
N ALA A 34 13.39 -10.35 -5.40
CA ALA A 34 13.14 -11.30 -4.32
C ALA A 34 11.71 -11.24 -3.76
N LEU A 35 11.03 -10.09 -3.88
CA LEU A 35 9.63 -9.95 -3.44
C LEU A 35 8.68 -10.56 -4.48
N TRP A 36 8.96 -10.42 -5.77
CA TRP A 36 8.21 -11.10 -6.83
C TRP A 36 8.35 -12.62 -6.76
N ASP A 37 9.56 -13.13 -6.54
CA ASP A 37 9.79 -14.56 -6.36
C ASP A 37 8.99 -15.09 -5.16
N THR A 38 9.00 -14.33 -4.05
CA THR A 38 8.22 -14.66 -2.86
C THR A 38 6.71 -14.61 -3.13
N SER A 39 6.23 -13.62 -3.89
CA SER A 39 4.83 -13.52 -4.33
C SER A 39 4.44 -14.76 -5.14
N ALA A 40 5.23 -15.12 -6.14
CA ALA A 40 4.98 -16.29 -6.98
C ALA A 40 4.96 -17.61 -6.20
N MET A 41 5.76 -17.74 -5.12
CA MET A 41 5.75 -18.92 -4.26
C MET A 41 4.50 -19.05 -3.40
N HIS A 42 3.86 -17.93 -3.01
CA HIS A 42 2.76 -17.93 -2.04
C HIS A 42 1.39 -17.54 -2.61
N PHE A 43 1.35 -16.88 -3.77
CA PHE A 43 0.17 -16.20 -4.31
C PHE A 43 0.01 -16.43 -5.83
N CYS A 44 0.13 -17.67 -6.29
CA CYS A 44 0.12 -18.03 -7.72
C CYS A 44 -1.26 -18.33 -8.33
N ASP A 45 -2.36 -17.93 -7.70
CA ASP A 45 -3.70 -18.15 -8.25
C ASP A 45 -4.11 -17.13 -9.33
N GLU A 46 -5.09 -17.49 -10.17
CA GLU A 46 -5.63 -16.65 -11.25
C GLU A 46 -6.32 -15.36 -10.78
N GLN A 47 -6.49 -15.22 -9.47
CA GLN A 47 -7.09 -14.05 -8.85
C GLN A 47 -6.04 -13.09 -8.28
N THR A 48 -4.75 -13.43 -8.36
CA THR A 48 -3.65 -12.53 -8.03
C THR A 48 -3.31 -11.61 -9.21
N VAL A 49 -3.21 -10.32 -8.94
CA VAL A 49 -2.75 -9.30 -9.90
C VAL A 49 -1.53 -8.61 -9.33
N GLU A 50 -0.40 -8.76 -10.02
CA GLU A 50 0.84 -8.07 -9.68
C GLU A 50 0.91 -6.70 -10.35
N ILE A 51 1.10 -5.65 -9.56
CA ILE A 51 1.16 -4.26 -10.00
C ILE A 51 2.48 -3.65 -9.53
N LEU A 52 3.21 -3.02 -10.45
CA LEU A 52 4.38 -2.24 -10.10
C LEU A 52 3.94 -0.88 -9.54
N ASP A 53 4.48 -0.51 -8.38
CA ASP A 53 4.18 0.76 -7.72
C ASP A 53 4.51 1.95 -8.61
N PHE A 54 3.47 2.68 -9.00
CA PHE A 54 3.57 3.81 -9.91
C PHE A 54 4.38 4.98 -9.31
N LEU A 55 4.37 5.17 -7.99
CA LEU A 55 5.23 6.19 -7.36
C LEU A 55 6.72 5.83 -7.51
N HIS A 56 7.05 4.54 -7.45
CA HIS A 56 8.42 4.10 -7.69
C HIS A 56 8.82 4.31 -9.15
N VAL A 57 7.93 4.03 -10.09
CA VAL A 57 8.13 4.35 -11.52
C VAL A 57 8.33 5.85 -11.74
N ALA A 58 7.58 6.71 -11.04
CA ALA A 58 7.73 8.16 -11.15
C ALA A 58 9.14 8.64 -10.78
N VAL A 59 9.79 8.03 -9.78
CA VAL A 59 11.19 8.32 -9.43
C VAL A 59 12.14 8.00 -10.59
N TYR A 60 11.94 6.87 -11.27
CA TYR A 60 12.75 6.50 -12.45
C TYR A 60 12.52 7.46 -13.63
N VAL A 61 11.27 7.86 -13.88
CA VAL A 61 10.94 8.81 -14.94
C VAL A 61 11.49 10.20 -14.64
N TRP A 62 11.48 10.64 -13.38
CA TRP A 62 12.13 11.88 -12.95
C TRP A 62 13.65 11.83 -13.14
N ALA A 63 14.29 10.72 -12.76
CA ALA A 63 15.71 10.50 -13.01
C ALA A 63 16.04 10.56 -14.51
N ALA A 64 15.19 9.96 -15.36
CA ALA A 64 15.36 10.05 -16.81
C ALA A 64 15.23 11.49 -17.33
N ALA A 65 14.32 12.29 -16.78
CA ALA A 65 14.18 13.70 -17.15
C ALA A 65 15.47 14.49 -16.91
N ALA A 66 16.17 14.18 -15.81
CA ALA A 66 17.44 14.81 -15.46
C ALA A 66 18.59 14.52 -16.46
N LEU A 67 18.47 13.46 -17.26
CA LEU A 67 19.43 13.15 -18.32
C LEU A 67 19.31 14.09 -19.53
N PHE A 68 18.14 14.71 -19.74
CA PHE A 68 17.82 15.50 -20.94
C PHE A 68 17.62 16.98 -20.65
N HIS A 69 17.30 17.35 -19.41
CA HIS A 69 16.95 18.71 -19.01
C HIS A 69 17.66 19.13 -17.73
N GLN A 70 18.05 20.41 -17.65
CA GLN A 70 18.70 20.99 -16.46
C GLN A 70 17.70 21.77 -15.58
N SER A 71 16.79 22.53 -16.20
CA SER A 71 15.74 23.27 -15.49
C SER A 71 14.74 22.34 -14.81
N SER A 72 14.27 22.74 -13.63
CA SER A 72 13.28 21.99 -12.86
C SER A 72 11.94 21.93 -13.60
N GLU A 73 11.52 23.04 -14.20
CA GLU A 73 10.26 23.15 -14.95
C GLU A 73 10.24 22.22 -16.16
N MET A 74 11.37 22.12 -16.88
CA MET A 74 11.50 21.21 -18.02
C MET A 74 11.51 19.75 -17.59
N LYS A 75 12.16 19.42 -16.46
CA LYS A 75 12.12 18.06 -15.89
C LYS A 75 10.70 17.68 -15.49
N GLU A 76 9.99 18.59 -14.83
CA GLU A 76 8.62 18.40 -14.39
C GLU A 76 7.66 18.19 -15.57
N ALA A 77 7.71 19.06 -16.59
CA ALA A 77 6.90 18.91 -17.79
C ALA A 77 7.17 17.59 -18.52
N PHE A 78 8.45 17.21 -18.63
CA PHE A 78 8.85 15.93 -19.20
C PHE A 78 8.30 14.74 -18.40
N THR A 79 8.45 14.78 -17.08
CA THR A 79 7.99 13.71 -16.19
C THR A 79 6.48 13.55 -16.27
N TYR A 80 5.70 14.64 -16.21
CA TYR A 80 4.24 14.56 -16.33
C TYR A 80 3.79 13.96 -17.65
N ASP A 81 4.38 14.38 -18.78
CA ASP A 81 4.02 13.83 -20.08
C ASP A 81 4.28 12.30 -20.15
N ARG A 82 5.45 11.84 -19.69
CA ARG A 82 5.77 10.41 -19.68
C ARG A 82 4.88 9.64 -18.71
N LEU A 83 4.63 10.17 -17.52
CA LEU A 83 3.73 9.55 -16.55
C LEU A 83 2.29 9.45 -17.08
N ALA A 84 1.79 10.48 -17.74
CA ALA A 84 0.47 10.46 -18.38
C ALA A 84 0.37 9.36 -19.45
N ARG A 85 1.43 9.18 -20.26
CA ARG A 85 1.49 8.07 -21.23
C ARG A 85 1.53 6.70 -20.57
N LEU A 86 2.26 6.54 -19.46
CA LEU A 86 2.26 5.30 -18.69
C LEU A 86 0.89 4.99 -18.10
N LEU A 87 0.20 5.99 -17.55
CA LEU A 87 -1.18 5.86 -17.06
C LEU A 87 -2.17 5.48 -18.17
N ALA A 88 -1.87 5.87 -19.42
CA ALA A 88 -2.62 5.48 -20.61
C ALA A 88 -2.15 4.13 -21.24
N GLY A 89 -1.30 3.36 -20.56
CA GLY A 89 -0.84 2.04 -21.00
C GLY A 89 0.31 2.06 -22.03
N ASP A 90 0.83 3.23 -22.43
CA ASP A 90 1.89 3.36 -23.45
C ASP A 90 3.31 3.13 -22.88
N VAL A 91 3.50 2.02 -22.19
CA VAL A 91 4.79 1.64 -21.58
C VAL A 91 5.88 1.47 -22.63
N LYS A 92 5.57 0.74 -23.71
CA LYS A 92 6.52 0.48 -24.80
C LYS A 92 6.90 1.75 -25.56
N GLY A 93 5.96 2.67 -25.78
CA GLY A 93 6.23 3.95 -26.42
C GLY A 93 7.11 4.86 -25.57
N VAL A 94 6.90 4.88 -24.25
CA VAL A 94 7.77 5.61 -23.32
C VAL A 94 9.19 5.06 -23.35
N ILE A 95 9.37 3.74 -23.21
CA ILE A 95 10.70 3.08 -23.25
C ILE A 95 11.43 3.38 -24.57
N ARG A 96 10.76 3.20 -25.71
CA ARG A 96 11.34 3.50 -27.03
C ARG A 96 11.70 4.98 -27.17
N GLY A 97 10.85 5.87 -26.65
CA GLY A 97 11.10 7.31 -26.64
C GLY A 97 12.36 7.68 -25.87
N LEU A 98 12.52 7.15 -24.66
CA LEU A 98 13.70 7.38 -23.82
C LEU A 98 14.98 6.87 -24.51
N ARG A 99 14.97 5.65 -25.06
CA ARG A 99 16.11 5.09 -25.81
C ARG A 99 16.49 5.97 -27.00
N ARG A 100 15.50 6.39 -27.79
CA ARG A 100 15.72 7.27 -28.95
C ARG A 100 16.30 8.62 -28.53
N MET A 101 15.79 9.21 -27.46
CA MET A 101 16.34 10.46 -26.94
C MET A 101 17.78 10.28 -26.47
N GLY A 102 18.09 9.18 -25.77
CA GLY A 102 19.46 8.85 -25.38
C GLY A 102 20.42 8.82 -26.57
N SER A 103 20.02 8.20 -27.68
CA SER A 103 20.81 8.20 -28.93
C SER A 103 20.92 9.58 -29.58
N LEU A 104 19.83 10.34 -29.68
CA LEU A 104 19.84 11.67 -30.33
C LEU A 104 20.65 12.70 -29.54
N HIS A 105 20.65 12.61 -28.22
CA HIS A 105 21.46 13.45 -27.35
C HIS A 105 22.91 12.96 -27.22
N THR A 106 23.27 11.85 -27.89
CA THR A 106 24.59 11.23 -27.82
C THR A 106 25.05 11.02 -26.37
N LEU A 107 24.15 10.52 -25.51
CA LEU A 107 24.52 10.23 -24.12
C LEU A 107 25.69 9.26 -24.08
N ALA A 108 26.64 9.53 -23.19
CA ALA A 108 27.86 8.74 -23.01
C ALA A 108 28.20 8.60 -21.52
N GLY A 109 29.05 7.61 -21.20
CA GLY A 109 29.46 7.32 -19.83
C GLY A 109 28.27 7.06 -18.91
N GLU A 110 28.32 7.63 -17.70
CA GLU A 110 27.32 7.46 -16.65
C GLU A 110 25.90 7.78 -17.12
N SER A 111 25.68 8.84 -17.90
CA SER A 111 24.35 9.20 -18.39
C SER A 111 23.76 8.16 -19.36
N ALA A 112 24.60 7.50 -20.16
CA ALA A 112 24.16 6.42 -21.04
C ALA A 112 23.82 5.15 -20.23
N GLU A 113 24.65 4.83 -19.24
CA GLU A 113 24.43 3.71 -18.31
C GLU A 113 23.14 3.90 -17.52
N ASP A 114 22.87 5.10 -17.02
CA ASP A 114 21.62 5.44 -16.32
C ASP A 114 20.41 5.34 -17.24
N CYS A 115 20.51 5.84 -18.48
CA CYS A 115 19.44 5.68 -19.46
C CYS A 115 19.13 4.20 -19.74
N ALA A 116 20.18 3.38 -19.90
CA ALA A 116 20.03 1.94 -20.11
C ALA A 116 19.43 1.25 -18.88
N ARG A 117 19.88 1.60 -17.67
CA ARG A 117 19.36 1.09 -16.40
C ARG A 117 17.88 1.43 -16.22
N ILE A 118 17.49 2.68 -16.45
CA ILE A 118 16.10 3.12 -16.33
C ILE A 118 15.21 2.42 -17.35
N THR A 119 15.61 2.41 -18.63
CA THR A 119 14.80 1.76 -19.67
C THR A 119 14.72 0.25 -19.50
N GLY A 120 15.81 -0.38 -19.04
CA GLY A 120 15.84 -1.82 -18.71
C GLY A 120 14.95 -2.15 -17.51
N TYR A 121 14.92 -1.31 -16.48
CA TYR A 121 14.01 -1.46 -15.35
C TYR A 121 12.54 -1.42 -15.79
N LEU A 122 12.15 -0.39 -16.55
CA LEU A 122 10.78 -0.26 -17.08
C LEU A 122 10.40 -1.44 -17.99
N GLU A 123 11.33 -1.90 -18.83
CA GLU A 123 11.10 -3.04 -19.72
C GLU A 123 10.92 -4.35 -18.95
N LYS A 124 11.77 -4.61 -17.94
CA LYS A 124 11.68 -5.78 -17.06
C LYS A 124 10.30 -5.89 -16.39
N HIS A 125 9.71 -4.76 -16.02
CA HIS A 125 8.44 -4.72 -15.30
C HIS A 125 7.23 -4.35 -16.16
N ALA A 126 7.37 -4.21 -17.48
CA ALA A 126 6.30 -3.72 -18.37
C ALA A 126 4.99 -4.52 -18.26
N ALA A 127 5.05 -5.83 -18.00
CA ALA A 127 3.87 -6.67 -17.80
C ALA A 127 3.03 -6.30 -16.57
N ARG A 128 3.63 -5.62 -15.59
CA ARG A 128 3.03 -5.16 -14.32
C ARG A 128 2.67 -3.67 -14.32
N MET A 129 2.75 -3.02 -15.49
CA MET A 129 2.53 -1.59 -15.67
C MET A 129 1.29 -1.30 -16.54
N LYS A 130 0.28 -2.18 -16.47
CA LYS A 130 -1.01 -2.03 -17.19
C LYS A 130 -1.94 -1.06 -16.45
N TYR A 131 -1.45 0.15 -16.21
CA TYR A 131 -2.12 1.10 -15.31
C TYR A 131 -3.50 1.53 -15.79
N ASP A 132 -3.70 1.61 -17.10
CA ASP A 132 -4.99 1.85 -17.74
C ASP A 132 -6.01 0.74 -17.39
N GLU A 133 -5.61 -0.52 -17.51
CA GLU A 133 -6.43 -1.67 -17.12
C GLU A 133 -6.72 -1.67 -15.60
N TYR A 134 -5.69 -1.43 -14.78
CA TYR A 134 -5.82 -1.43 -13.32
C TYR A 134 -6.76 -0.32 -12.82
N LEU A 135 -6.63 0.88 -13.36
CA LEU A 135 -7.50 2.01 -13.01
C LEU A 135 -8.94 1.77 -13.47
N ALA A 136 -9.16 1.19 -14.66
CA ALA A 136 -10.49 0.84 -15.13
C ALA A 136 -11.18 -0.20 -14.22
N MET A 137 -10.40 -1.09 -13.59
CA MET A 137 -10.89 -2.08 -12.62
C MET A 137 -10.98 -1.54 -11.18
N GLY A 138 -10.54 -0.30 -10.92
CA GLY A 138 -10.51 0.30 -9.59
C GLY A 138 -9.40 -0.24 -8.68
N TYR A 139 -8.34 -0.82 -9.24
CA TYR A 139 -7.21 -1.34 -8.47
C TYR A 139 -6.28 -0.22 -8.01
N PRO A 140 -5.68 -0.34 -6.80
CA PRO A 140 -4.66 0.60 -6.36
C PRO A 140 -3.38 0.41 -7.19
N ILE A 141 -2.81 1.52 -7.66
CA ILE A 141 -1.56 1.53 -8.45
C ILE A 141 -0.38 2.16 -7.73
N CYS A 142 -0.61 2.81 -6.59
CA CYS A 142 0.40 3.51 -5.80
C CYS A 142 0.32 3.07 -4.34
N SER A 143 1.47 2.91 -3.68
CA SER A 143 1.52 2.58 -2.25
C SER A 143 1.15 3.74 -1.33
N GLY A 144 0.97 4.96 -1.85
CA GLY A 144 0.75 6.17 -1.03
C GLY A 144 -0.41 6.08 -0.02
N VAL A 145 -1.49 5.37 -0.35
CA VAL A 145 -2.59 5.12 0.61
C VAL A 145 -2.12 4.23 1.77
N ILE A 146 -1.31 3.22 1.46
CA ILE A 146 -0.72 2.29 2.44
C ILE A 146 0.31 3.03 3.30
N GLU A 147 1.17 3.84 2.70
CA GLU A 147 2.15 4.66 3.43
C GLU A 147 1.47 5.70 4.33
N GLY A 148 0.40 6.32 3.83
CA GLY A 148 -0.47 7.20 4.61
C GLY A 148 -1.03 6.48 5.83
N ALA A 149 -1.61 5.29 5.65
CA ALA A 149 -2.10 4.48 6.76
C ALA A 149 -0.96 4.12 7.73
N CYS A 150 0.20 3.65 7.26
CA CYS A 150 1.35 3.34 8.11
C CYS A 150 1.81 4.55 8.94
N ARG A 151 1.83 5.76 8.36
CA ARG A 151 2.18 6.99 9.08
C ARG A 151 1.15 7.31 10.16
N HIS A 152 -0.11 7.49 9.77
CA HIS A 152 -1.14 8.01 10.67
C HIS A 152 -1.65 6.95 11.67
N LEU A 153 -1.73 5.68 11.27
CA LEU A 153 -2.13 4.57 12.14
C LEU A 153 -0.99 4.13 13.06
N VAL A 154 0.21 3.89 12.52
CA VAL A 154 1.30 3.28 13.28
C VAL A 154 2.22 4.36 13.86
N LYS A 155 2.90 5.13 13.02
CA LYS A 155 4.00 6.00 13.46
C LYS A 155 3.53 7.04 14.48
N ASP A 156 2.46 7.78 14.18
CA ASP A 156 1.95 8.85 15.05
C ASP A 156 1.61 8.38 16.47
N ARG A 157 1.25 7.10 16.62
CA ARG A 157 0.94 6.51 17.93
C ARG A 157 2.11 5.82 18.58
N MET A 158 2.93 5.14 17.80
CA MET A 158 3.90 4.16 18.29
C MET A 158 5.30 4.77 18.46
N GLU A 159 5.66 5.79 17.68
CA GLU A 159 6.99 6.40 17.61
C GLU A 159 7.10 7.73 18.38
N ARG A 160 6.41 7.87 19.53
CA ARG A 160 6.55 9.05 20.38
C ARG A 160 7.59 8.83 21.49
N SER A 161 8.18 9.92 21.97
CA SER A 161 9.21 9.90 23.02
C SER A 161 8.78 9.12 24.26
N GLY A 162 9.65 8.22 24.71
CA GLY A 162 9.45 7.41 25.92
C GLY A 162 8.56 6.17 25.75
N MET A 163 8.05 5.90 24.54
CA MET A 163 7.19 4.74 24.32
C MET A 163 8.00 3.43 24.22
N ARG A 164 7.52 2.41 24.93
CA ARG A 164 8.03 1.04 24.86
C ARG A 164 6.85 0.10 24.71
N TRP A 165 6.94 -0.84 23.78
CA TRP A 165 5.85 -1.74 23.44
C TRP A 165 6.32 -3.19 23.46
N SER A 166 5.52 -4.07 24.07
CA SER A 166 5.54 -5.48 23.72
C SER A 166 4.80 -5.67 22.39
N LEU A 167 5.06 -6.77 21.67
CA LEU A 167 4.37 -7.06 20.42
C LEU A 167 2.84 -7.18 20.62
N GLU A 168 2.42 -7.82 21.70
CA GLU A 168 0.99 -7.96 22.05
C GLU A 168 0.35 -6.61 22.42
N GLY A 169 1.06 -5.77 23.18
CA GLY A 169 0.61 -4.44 23.54
C GLY A 169 0.49 -3.52 22.32
N ALA A 170 1.47 -3.57 21.42
CA ALA A 170 1.45 -2.86 20.15
C ALA A 170 0.26 -3.27 19.29
N ARG A 171 0.05 -4.59 19.11
CA ARG A 171 -1.08 -5.12 18.34
C ARG A 171 -2.42 -4.66 18.91
N SER A 172 -2.60 -4.79 20.22
CA SER A 172 -3.83 -4.40 20.92
C SER A 172 -4.12 -2.90 20.75
N MET A 173 -3.10 -2.05 20.91
CA MET A 173 -3.21 -0.60 20.72
C MET A 173 -3.58 -0.25 19.27
N LEU A 174 -2.92 -0.88 18.29
CA LEU A 174 -3.19 -0.63 16.87
C LEU A 174 -4.59 -1.07 16.46
N HIS A 175 -5.13 -2.16 17.01
CA HIS A 175 -6.51 -2.57 16.74
C HIS A 175 -7.53 -1.52 17.21
N VAL A 176 -7.39 -1.01 18.43
CA VAL A 176 -8.28 0.04 18.95
C VAL A 176 -8.13 1.32 18.14
N ARG A 177 -6.89 1.68 17.76
CA ARG A 177 -6.64 2.87 16.95
C ARG A 177 -7.19 2.74 15.53
N ALA A 178 -7.17 1.55 14.95
CA ALA A 178 -7.78 1.29 13.64
C ALA A 178 -9.30 1.48 13.70
N ALA A 179 -9.96 0.99 14.75
CA ALA A 179 -11.38 1.26 14.98
C ALA A 179 -11.65 2.77 15.17
N TYR A 180 -10.80 3.47 15.93
CA TYR A 180 -10.94 4.93 16.16
C TYR A 180 -10.80 5.77 14.88
N GLN A 181 -9.92 5.37 13.95
CA GLN A 181 -9.67 6.11 12.70
C GLN A 181 -10.58 5.67 11.54
N SER A 182 -11.54 4.78 11.80
CA SER A 182 -12.51 4.31 10.80
C SER A 182 -13.93 4.56 11.29
N ASP A 183 -14.90 4.37 10.39
CA ASP A 183 -16.32 4.51 10.71
C ASP A 183 -16.81 3.42 11.71
N TYR A 184 -15.96 2.44 12.03
CA TYR A 184 -16.26 1.35 12.96
C TYR A 184 -16.17 1.74 14.44
N TRP A 185 -15.78 2.98 14.79
CA TRP A 185 -15.60 3.37 16.19
C TRP A 185 -16.86 3.20 17.05
N ASN A 186 -18.00 3.66 16.52
CA ASN A 186 -19.28 3.57 17.24
C ASN A 186 -19.72 2.10 17.39
N GLN A 187 -19.63 1.32 16.30
CA GLN A 187 -19.92 -0.11 16.34
C GLN A 187 -19.05 -0.85 17.36
N PHE A 188 -17.74 -0.60 17.36
CA PHE A 188 -16.81 -1.17 18.34
C PHE A 188 -17.24 -0.86 19.78
N HIS A 189 -17.64 0.37 20.06
CA HIS A 189 -18.12 0.77 21.38
C HIS A 189 -19.44 0.10 21.76
N ASP A 190 -20.39 0.00 20.84
CA ASP A 190 -21.69 -0.62 21.08
C ASP A 190 -21.54 -2.11 21.39
N GLU A 191 -20.76 -2.84 20.59
CA GLU A 191 -20.44 -4.25 20.83
C GLU A 191 -19.71 -4.45 22.16
N ARG A 192 -18.75 -3.57 22.48
CA ARG A 192 -18.00 -3.65 23.74
C ARG A 192 -18.90 -3.38 24.94
N LYS A 193 -19.79 -2.38 24.88
CA LYS A 193 -20.78 -2.09 25.92
C LYS A 193 -21.69 -3.30 26.14
N ALA A 194 -22.24 -3.88 25.07
CA ALA A 194 -23.10 -5.06 25.16
C ALA A 194 -22.38 -6.24 25.86
N LYS A 195 -21.15 -6.57 25.42
CA LYS A 195 -20.33 -7.64 26.02
C LYS A 195 -20.01 -7.39 27.49
N ILE A 196 -19.69 -6.13 27.86
CA ILE A 196 -19.42 -5.78 29.26
C ILE A 196 -20.70 -5.96 30.07
N ILE A 197 -21.83 -5.44 29.60
CA ILE A 197 -23.10 -5.54 30.31
C ILE A 197 -23.48 -7.00 30.53
N ASP A 198 -23.36 -7.86 29.52
CA ASP A 198 -23.68 -9.28 29.66
C ASP A 198 -22.76 -9.98 30.68
N ARG A 199 -21.49 -9.58 30.74
CA ARG A 199 -20.51 -10.14 31.67
C ARG A 199 -20.67 -9.64 33.10
N THR A 200 -20.90 -8.35 33.32
CA THR A 200 -20.96 -7.73 34.66
C THR A 200 -22.37 -7.67 35.25
N HIS A 201 -23.40 -7.66 34.40
CA HIS A 201 -24.80 -7.59 34.80
C HIS A 201 -25.56 -8.82 34.29
N THR A 202 -25.08 -10.02 34.65
CA THR A 202 -25.69 -11.31 34.28
C THR A 202 -27.17 -11.40 34.68
N ASN A 203 -27.55 -10.76 35.78
CA ASN A 203 -28.92 -10.73 36.29
C ASN A 203 -29.75 -9.52 35.81
N ARG A 204 -29.29 -8.77 34.79
CA ARG A 204 -30.00 -7.56 34.32
C ARG A 204 -31.45 -7.83 33.90
N SER A 205 -31.73 -9.03 33.43
CA SER A 205 -33.08 -9.46 33.03
C SER A 205 -34.05 -9.46 34.22
N LEU A 206 -33.56 -9.68 35.45
CA LEU A 206 -34.39 -9.68 36.65
C LEU A 206 -34.91 -8.28 37.03
N VAL A 207 -34.21 -7.23 36.62
CA VAL A 207 -34.59 -5.82 36.85
C VAL A 207 -35.20 -5.16 35.61
N ALA A 208 -35.26 -5.83 34.46
CA ALA A 208 -35.94 -5.33 33.27
C ALA A 208 -37.42 -4.93 33.49
N PRO A 209 -38.23 -5.64 34.30
CA PRO A 209 -39.61 -5.22 34.58
C PRO A 209 -39.73 -4.19 35.72
N TYR A 210 -38.64 -3.80 36.37
CA TYR A 210 -38.67 -2.84 37.47
C TYR A 210 -39.09 -1.45 36.96
N ARG A 211 -40.20 -0.93 37.47
CA ARG A 211 -40.60 0.47 37.29
C ARG A 211 -40.31 1.23 38.58
N PRO A 212 -39.43 2.24 38.56
CA PRO A 212 -39.21 3.05 39.75
C PRO A 212 -40.52 3.77 40.11
N PRO A 213 -40.86 3.86 41.41
CA PRO A 213 -41.99 4.67 41.84
C PRO A 213 -41.76 6.13 41.43
N ALA A 214 -42.81 6.82 41.01
CA ALA A 214 -42.74 8.26 40.79
C ALA A 214 -42.35 8.91 42.13
N LEU A 215 -41.14 9.47 42.19
CA LEU A 215 -40.74 10.28 43.34
C LEU A 215 -41.66 11.50 43.34
N ALA A 216 -42.44 11.67 44.40
CA ALA A 216 -43.20 12.88 44.62
C ALA A 216 -42.20 14.04 44.75
N CYS A 217 -42.16 14.90 43.73
CA CYS A 217 -41.50 16.19 43.78
C CYS A 217 -42.29 17.17 44.65
#